data_AF-A0A1I0G218-F1
#
_entry.id   AF-A0A1I0G218-F1
#
_cell.length_a   1.000
_cell.length_b   1.000
_cell.length_c   1.000
_cell.angle_alpha   90.00
_cell.angle_beta   90.00
_cell.angle_gamma   90.00
#
_symmetry.space_group_name_H-M   'P 1'
#
loop_
_entity.id
_entity.type
_entity.pdbx_description
1 polymer ?
#
loop_
_entity_poly.entity_id
_entity_poly.type
_entity_poly.pdbx_seq_one_letter_code
_entity_poly.pdbx_strand_id
1 'polypeptide(L)'
;MYLRIRCRLMLVLFIIIAFIVIMDPVLAEEIEAAEKIKAGVEVVEGVQDIEDVGVVEIAEDVEVIEINEFLDVYSLNTNPYYESIYKVANAGIMTGVSQELFAPYKSVTRGELAVILAKLLDLKEVENIPLHLEDVDENHWSYSSIVLVLEEGVMKTKSPHEFKLQENATRAEVLEALWGLNQVNEEASEVEVTRGEMAYFIDLWFQEIKKEPLSMPVVIDLYDEEALATKSFIYSLLGKYSPSRQPVTIKILADLLIEDIEVTYDNYLYYRYEINDTSNINMLKLYSEGILLADAHGHLFPSKVLTRQEAVEIISRLSNPVIPERPEYIERNPIPILMYHEINTLPKEGPTGLYVSQNSFLQQLDVLKERGYNTITMDQLYSHWAHHVPIPPKPVVLTFDDGYASHYHFVSVELGKRGMTGTFYIITSMIDVDHLRTSNRLREMYEEGMEIGSHTVTHLDARYSSKANIVKEYKESKEALEDIIGSEIKHFCYPIGGVTPYARQTLKDLGYKTAVRTTYGKADRLQGMYDLRRIRIDYYDSIRGFLNKIK
;
A
#
# COMPACT_ATOMS: atom_id res chain seq x y z
N MET A 1 21.80 -5.44 8.65
CA MET A 1 22.38 -4.11 8.37
C MET A 1 21.49 -3.28 7.42
N TYR A 2 20.22 -3.08 7.72
CA TYR A 2 19.71 -1.95 8.52
C TYR A 2 19.94 -0.52 7.98
N LEU A 3 20.94 -0.26 7.11
CA LEU A 3 21.52 1.09 7.04
C LEU A 3 21.98 1.57 5.65
N ARG A 4 21.82 0.75 4.59
CA ARG A 4 22.13 1.08 3.17
C ARG A 4 21.24 2.15 2.54
N ILE A 5 21.39 3.39 3.03
CA ILE A 5 21.31 4.66 2.28
C ILE A 5 20.39 4.60 1.04
N ARG A 6 19.07 4.76 1.15
CA ARG A 6 18.32 5.92 1.69
C ARG A 6 18.59 7.28 1.02
N CYS A 7 19.52 7.38 0.05
CA CYS A 7 19.83 8.63 -0.66
C CYS A 7 19.77 8.56 -2.20
N ARG A 8 18.96 7.65 -2.76
CA ARG A 8 18.68 7.63 -4.22
C ARG A 8 17.86 8.82 -4.75
N LEU A 9 17.27 9.65 -3.88
CA LEU A 9 16.72 10.97 -4.23
C LEU A 9 17.17 12.06 -3.23
N MET A 10 18.32 11.84 -2.59
CA MET A 10 19.26 12.96 -2.57
C MET A 10 19.82 13.20 -3.97
N LEU A 11 19.67 12.32 -4.97
CA LEU A 11 20.22 12.47 -6.33
C LEU A 11 19.96 13.85 -6.97
N VAL A 12 18.80 14.48 -6.74
CA VAL A 12 18.54 15.86 -7.19
C VAL A 12 19.40 16.88 -6.43
N LEU A 13 19.53 16.76 -5.11
CA LEU A 13 20.41 17.60 -4.29
C LEU A 13 21.90 17.25 -4.48
N PHE A 14 22.23 16.03 -4.89
CA PHE A 14 23.58 15.56 -5.19
C PHE A 14 24.03 16.04 -6.58
N ILE A 15 23.11 16.20 -7.54
CA ILE A 15 23.35 16.94 -8.78
C ILE A 15 23.59 18.41 -8.46
N ILE A 16 22.83 19.03 -7.55
CA ILE A 16 23.03 20.44 -7.14
C ILE A 16 24.35 20.63 -6.37
N ILE A 17 24.69 19.73 -5.45
CA ILE A 17 25.95 19.79 -4.68
C ILE A 17 27.15 19.42 -5.55
N ALA A 18 27.03 18.49 -6.49
CA ALA A 18 28.06 18.27 -7.51
C ALA A 18 28.25 19.50 -8.41
N PHE A 19 27.16 20.19 -8.79
CA PHE A 19 27.25 21.46 -9.51
C PHE A 19 27.97 22.55 -8.70
N ILE A 20 27.74 22.64 -7.40
CA ILE A 20 28.36 23.65 -6.52
C ILE A 20 29.83 23.30 -6.23
N VAL A 21 30.12 22.06 -5.85
CA VAL A 21 31.47 21.60 -5.44
C VAL A 21 32.44 21.49 -6.62
N ILE A 22 31.94 21.35 -7.86
CA ILE A 22 32.79 21.37 -9.08
C ILE A 22 33.01 22.82 -9.59
N MET A 23 32.17 23.79 -9.22
CA MET A 23 32.16 25.14 -9.82
C MET A 23 32.01 26.30 -8.81
N ASP A 24 32.72 26.27 -7.68
CA ASP A 24 32.96 27.49 -6.88
C ASP A 24 34.44 27.94 -6.89
N PRO A 25 34.80 28.94 -7.73
CA PRO A 25 36.13 29.55 -7.73
C PRO A 25 36.47 30.30 -6.44
N VAL A 26 35.47 30.71 -5.63
CA VAL A 26 35.71 31.50 -4.40
C VAL A 26 36.47 30.67 -3.37
N LEU A 27 36.15 29.39 -3.22
CA LEU A 27 36.89 28.50 -2.31
C LEU A 27 38.34 28.29 -2.77
N ALA A 28 38.60 28.32 -4.08
CA ALA A 28 39.96 28.24 -4.61
C ALA A 28 40.76 29.52 -4.35
N GLU A 29 40.15 30.71 -4.49
CA GLU A 29 40.78 31.98 -4.12
C GLU A 29 41.00 32.08 -2.59
N GLU A 30 40.08 31.57 -1.76
CA GLU A 30 40.26 31.53 -0.30
C GLU A 30 41.36 30.55 0.14
N ILE A 31 41.53 29.41 -0.54
CA ILE A 31 42.65 28.50 -0.30
C ILE A 31 43.97 29.14 -0.74
N GLU A 32 44.05 29.78 -1.92
CA GLU A 32 45.26 30.48 -2.36
C GLU A 32 45.57 31.70 -1.47
N ALA A 33 44.55 32.33 -0.86
CA ALA A 33 44.72 33.36 0.16
C ALA A 33 45.23 32.79 1.49
N ALA A 34 44.70 31.64 1.93
CA ALA A 34 45.16 30.95 3.14
C ALA A 34 46.63 30.51 3.02
N GLU A 35 47.06 30.03 1.85
CA GLU A 35 48.48 29.72 1.59
C GLU A 35 49.38 30.98 1.62
N LYS A 36 48.89 32.12 1.09
CA LYS A 36 49.60 33.41 1.17
C LYS A 36 49.67 33.96 2.60
N ILE A 37 48.64 33.74 3.42
CA ILE A 37 48.64 34.08 4.86
C ILE A 37 49.65 33.20 5.61
N LYS A 38 49.77 31.92 5.25
CA LYS A 38 50.77 30.98 5.80
C LYS A 38 52.23 31.40 5.58
N ALA A 39 52.48 32.38 4.71
CA ALA A 39 53.80 32.96 4.48
C ALA A 39 54.18 34.09 5.45
N GLY A 40 53.34 34.47 6.43
CA GLY A 40 53.67 35.58 7.34
C GLY A 40 52.95 35.64 8.70
N VAL A 41 53.75 36.03 9.70
CA VAL A 41 53.41 36.50 11.06
C VAL A 41 53.30 35.42 12.15
N GLU A 42 53.74 35.81 13.35
CA GLU A 42 54.25 34.99 14.45
C GLU A 42 53.22 34.67 15.56
N VAL A 43 53.66 33.86 16.53
CA VAL A 43 52.93 33.35 17.70
C VAL A 43 52.56 34.44 18.72
N VAL A 44 51.39 34.32 19.36
CA VAL A 44 51.07 34.93 20.67
C VAL A 44 50.30 33.90 21.54
N GLU A 45 50.57 33.86 22.84
CA GLU A 45 49.99 32.90 23.81
C GLU A 45 48.81 33.49 24.62
N GLY A 46 47.88 32.62 25.11
CA GLY A 46 47.30 32.81 26.47
C GLY A 46 45.79 32.58 26.73
N VAL A 47 45.53 32.02 27.93
CA VAL A 47 44.37 32.28 28.87
C VAL A 47 43.06 31.45 28.77
N GLN A 48 43.06 30.30 29.49
CA GLN A 48 42.21 29.90 30.66
C GLN A 48 40.66 29.69 30.63
N ASP A 49 40.28 28.51 31.18
CA ASP A 49 39.31 28.17 32.26
C ASP A 49 37.75 28.22 32.09
N ILE A 50 37.19 27.04 31.76
CA ILE A 50 36.23 26.17 32.52
C ILE A 50 35.23 26.80 33.55
N GLU A 51 33.93 26.45 33.46
CA GLU A 51 33.11 25.90 34.59
C GLU A 51 31.69 25.38 34.17
N ASP A 52 31.38 24.13 34.56
CA ASP A 52 30.13 23.57 35.16
C ASP A 52 28.69 23.78 34.59
N VAL A 53 27.71 22.86 34.75
CA VAL A 53 27.68 21.39 35.03
C VAL A 53 26.25 20.86 34.70
N GLY A 54 26.06 19.55 34.44
CA GLY A 54 24.69 19.02 34.22
C GLY A 54 24.54 17.52 33.95
N VAL A 55 25.02 16.65 34.85
CA VAL A 55 24.98 15.18 34.67
C VAL A 55 23.62 14.57 35.08
N VAL A 56 23.13 13.59 34.29
CA VAL A 56 22.17 12.57 34.72
C VAL A 56 22.65 11.21 34.20
N GLU A 57 22.99 10.29 35.10
CA GLU A 57 23.46 8.94 34.77
C GLU A 57 22.31 7.95 34.53
N ILE A 58 22.50 7.00 33.62
CA ILE A 58 21.90 5.66 33.68
C ILE A 58 22.99 4.67 33.24
N ALA A 59 23.18 3.59 34.00
CA ALA A 59 24.13 2.51 33.70
C ALA A 59 23.67 1.67 32.47
N GLU A 60 24.47 0.78 31.86
CA GLU A 60 25.65 0.07 32.38
C GLU A 60 26.59 -0.35 31.21
N ASP A 61 27.88 -0.51 31.49
CA ASP A 61 28.95 -1.12 30.65
C ASP A 61 29.13 -0.71 29.17
N VAL A 62 29.94 0.34 28.96
CA VAL A 62 30.79 0.52 27.76
C VAL A 62 32.19 0.93 28.21
N GLU A 63 33.25 0.30 27.70
CA GLU A 63 34.64 0.74 27.97
C GLU A 63 34.88 2.11 27.32
N VAL A 64 35.00 3.16 28.13
CA VAL A 64 35.39 4.50 27.66
C VAL A 64 36.89 4.52 27.40
N ILE A 65 37.27 4.33 26.13
CA ILE A 65 38.64 4.56 25.66
C ILE A 65 38.84 6.08 25.55
N GLU A 66 39.61 6.67 26.47
CA GLU A 66 40.11 8.03 26.33
C GLU A 66 41.03 8.10 25.10
N ILE A 67 40.56 8.74 24.02
CA ILE A 67 41.36 8.98 22.82
C ILE A 67 42.18 10.25 23.03
N ASN A 68 43.50 10.10 23.20
CA ASN A 68 44.44 11.22 23.20
C ASN A 68 44.34 12.02 21.88
N GLU A 69 44.54 13.34 21.95
CA GLU A 69 44.49 14.20 20.77
C GLU A 69 45.51 13.75 19.69
N PHE A 70 45.06 13.68 18.43
CA PHE A 70 45.91 13.30 17.30
C PHE A 70 46.86 14.47 16.97
N LEU A 71 48.16 14.18 16.96
CA LEU A 71 49.25 15.14 16.72
C LEU A 71 49.26 15.74 15.30
N ASP A 72 48.39 15.29 14.40
CA ASP A 72 48.20 15.83 13.05
C ASP A 72 46.78 16.40 12.79
N VAL A 73 45.97 16.58 13.85
CA VAL A 73 44.59 17.10 13.80
C VAL A 73 44.42 18.19 14.87
N TYR A 74 45.17 19.29 14.74
CA TYR A 74 45.32 20.32 15.79
C TYR A 74 44.08 21.20 16.05
N SER A 75 43.38 21.67 15.00
CA SER A 75 42.21 22.56 15.15
C SER A 75 41.41 22.71 13.85
N LEU A 76 40.15 23.14 13.94
CA LEU A 76 39.32 23.56 12.79
C LEU A 76 40.03 24.58 11.88
N ASN A 77 40.82 25.50 12.46
CA ASN A 77 41.58 26.52 11.71
C ASN A 77 42.78 25.96 10.93
N THR A 78 43.08 24.66 11.07
CA THR A 78 44.25 24.00 10.44
C THR A 78 43.90 22.71 9.69
N ASN A 79 42.72 22.12 9.97
CA ASN A 79 42.22 20.92 9.33
C ASN A 79 40.68 21.03 9.21
N PRO A 80 40.11 21.09 7.99
CA PRO A 80 38.67 21.26 7.80
C PRO A 80 37.84 20.05 8.29
N TYR A 81 38.49 18.90 8.52
CA TYR A 81 37.87 17.67 8.97
C TYR A 81 37.98 17.46 10.49
N TYR A 82 38.56 18.41 11.24
CA TYR A 82 38.86 18.30 12.68
C TYR A 82 37.70 17.72 13.50
N GLU A 83 36.53 18.35 13.45
CA GLU A 83 35.34 17.91 14.19
C GLU A 83 34.91 16.49 13.80
N SER A 84 34.85 16.23 12.48
CA SER A 84 34.37 14.97 11.93
C SER A 84 35.27 13.81 12.33
N ILE A 85 36.60 14.01 12.30
CA ILE A 85 37.61 13.03 12.72
C ILE A 85 37.37 12.58 14.16
N TYR A 86 37.25 13.52 15.11
CA TYR A 86 37.02 13.14 16.52
C TYR A 86 35.65 12.50 16.74
N LYS A 87 34.60 12.93 16.02
CA LYS A 87 33.27 12.26 16.09
C LYS A 87 33.33 10.80 15.62
N VAL A 88 34.01 10.50 14.51
CA VAL A 88 34.10 9.11 13.99
C VAL A 88 35.09 8.23 14.76
N ALA A 89 36.10 8.84 15.38
CA ALA A 89 37.03 8.16 16.28
C ALA A 89 36.36 7.79 17.60
N ASN A 90 35.65 8.72 18.24
CA ASN A 90 34.89 8.49 19.48
C ASN A 90 33.73 7.51 19.28
N ALA A 91 33.17 7.41 18.06
CA ALA A 91 32.21 6.38 17.68
C ALA A 91 32.85 5.01 17.40
N GLY A 92 34.18 4.87 17.48
CA GLY A 92 34.93 3.63 17.22
C GLY A 92 35.03 3.22 15.75
N ILE A 93 34.47 4.01 14.83
CA ILE A 93 34.29 3.67 13.40
C ILE A 93 35.59 3.83 12.61
N MET A 94 36.31 4.95 12.80
CA MET A 94 37.62 5.20 12.20
C MET A 94 38.68 5.43 13.27
N THR A 95 39.64 4.51 13.40
CA THR A 95 40.82 4.69 14.26
C THR A 95 41.95 5.41 13.51
N GLY A 96 42.90 5.98 14.24
CA GLY A 96 44.13 6.54 13.66
C GLY A 96 45.01 5.49 12.97
N VAL A 97 46.06 5.95 12.28
CA VAL A 97 47.13 5.08 11.75
C VAL A 97 48.17 4.71 12.80
N SER A 98 48.18 5.43 13.93
CA SER A 98 48.83 5.07 15.18
C SER A 98 47.96 5.56 16.36
N GLN A 99 48.44 5.40 17.59
CA GLN A 99 47.83 6.01 18.78
C GLN A 99 47.96 7.55 18.81
N GLU A 100 48.84 8.12 17.98
CA GLU A 100 49.19 9.56 17.98
C GLU A 100 48.82 10.28 16.68
N LEU A 101 48.50 9.56 15.59
CA LEU A 101 48.31 10.14 14.25
C LEU A 101 47.05 9.58 13.57
N PHE A 102 46.25 10.48 12.98
CA PHE A 102 45.09 10.11 12.17
C PHE A 102 45.40 9.97 10.67
N ALA A 103 46.40 10.68 10.18
CA ALA A 103 46.77 10.83 8.77
C ALA A 103 45.61 11.29 7.87
N PRO A 104 45.03 12.50 8.09
CA PRO A 104 43.82 12.96 7.43
C PRO A 104 43.92 13.02 5.90
N TYR A 105 45.06 13.43 5.35
CA TYR A 105 45.27 13.54 3.90
C TYR A 105 45.84 12.27 3.25
N LYS A 106 45.99 11.17 4.00
CA LYS A 106 46.36 9.86 3.43
C LYS A 106 45.11 9.20 2.84
N SER A 107 45.24 8.61 1.66
CA SER A 107 44.22 7.77 1.02
C SER A 107 43.79 6.60 1.92
N VAL A 108 42.50 6.25 1.87
CA VAL A 108 41.92 5.07 2.51
C VAL A 108 42.17 3.86 1.60
N THR A 109 42.74 2.76 2.09
CA THR A 109 42.83 1.51 1.31
C THR A 109 41.47 0.79 1.23
N ARG A 110 41.23 -0.04 0.21
CA ARG A 110 40.01 -0.87 0.12
C ARG A 110 39.83 -1.78 1.35
N GLY A 111 40.93 -2.25 1.96
CA GLY A 111 40.92 -2.98 3.23
C GLY A 111 40.52 -2.13 4.44
N GLU A 112 41.02 -0.89 4.56
CA GLU A 112 40.54 0.07 5.57
C GLU A 112 39.05 0.39 5.36
N LEU A 113 38.62 0.65 4.12
CA LEU A 113 37.23 0.95 3.78
C LEU A 113 36.28 -0.17 4.19
N ALA A 114 36.64 -1.44 3.94
CA ALA A 114 35.85 -2.59 4.38
C ALA A 114 35.59 -2.61 5.90
N VAL A 115 36.61 -2.32 6.71
CA VAL A 115 36.51 -2.29 8.18
C VAL A 115 35.67 -1.10 8.67
N ILE A 116 35.84 0.07 8.04
CA ILE A 116 35.05 1.28 8.34
C ILE A 116 33.57 1.02 8.06
N LEU A 117 33.25 0.40 6.92
CA LEU A 117 31.89 0.04 6.53
C LEU A 117 31.27 -1.05 7.43
N ALA A 118 32.04 -2.08 7.80
CA ALA A 118 31.55 -3.13 8.70
C ALA A 118 31.17 -2.56 10.08
N LYS A 119 31.98 -1.64 10.62
CA LYS A 119 31.73 -0.94 11.88
C LYS A 119 30.56 0.04 11.80
N LEU A 120 30.57 0.94 10.81
CA LEU A 120 29.56 1.97 10.60
C LEU A 120 28.13 1.40 10.51
N LEU A 121 28.00 0.17 10.03
CA LEU A 121 26.73 -0.44 9.66
C LEU A 121 26.30 -1.61 10.59
N ASP A 122 27.02 -1.82 11.70
CA ASP A 122 26.81 -2.89 12.72
C ASP A 122 26.76 -4.31 12.11
N LEU A 123 27.82 -4.70 11.39
CA LEU A 123 28.00 -6.07 10.88
C LEU A 123 28.49 -7.02 11.98
N LYS A 124 27.91 -8.22 12.01
CA LYS A 124 28.15 -9.25 13.03
C LYS A 124 28.55 -10.55 12.36
N GLU A 125 29.42 -11.29 13.03
CA GLU A 125 30.10 -12.46 12.47
C GLU A 125 29.13 -13.55 12.02
N VAL A 126 29.49 -14.24 10.94
CA VAL A 126 28.75 -15.36 10.37
C VAL A 126 29.59 -16.64 10.53
N GLU A 127 29.00 -17.70 11.09
CA GLU A 127 29.70 -18.97 11.28
C GLU A 127 29.92 -19.71 9.95
N ASN A 128 31.19 -19.95 9.60
CA ASN A 128 31.66 -20.70 8.41
C ASN A 128 31.30 -20.07 7.06
N ILE A 129 32.09 -19.09 6.62
CA ILE A 129 31.95 -18.46 5.30
C ILE A 129 32.97 -19.08 4.31
N PRO A 130 32.54 -19.76 3.23
CA PRO A 130 33.43 -20.48 2.30
C PRO A 130 34.00 -19.57 1.18
N LEU A 131 34.39 -18.33 1.51
CA LEU A 131 34.85 -17.33 0.54
C LEU A 131 36.37 -17.16 0.58
N HIS A 132 37.10 -18.04 -0.11
CA HIS A 132 38.54 -17.91 -0.27
C HIS A 132 38.88 -16.85 -1.34
N LEU A 133 39.75 -15.89 -1.01
CA LEU A 133 40.22 -14.81 -1.87
C LEU A 133 41.73 -14.99 -2.10
N GLU A 134 42.17 -14.93 -3.36
CA GLU A 134 43.57 -15.22 -3.72
C GLU A 134 44.57 -14.17 -3.20
N ASP A 135 44.09 -12.97 -2.85
CA ASP A 135 44.91 -11.83 -2.43
C ASP A 135 44.69 -11.37 -0.99
N VAL A 136 43.90 -12.08 -0.18
CA VAL A 136 43.62 -11.74 1.23
C VAL A 136 43.95 -12.93 2.14
N ASP A 137 44.96 -12.76 3.00
CA ASP A 137 45.29 -13.74 4.05
C ASP A 137 44.11 -13.82 5.07
N GLU A 138 43.68 -15.03 5.38
CA GLU A 138 42.60 -15.33 6.34
C GLU A 138 42.94 -14.82 7.77
N ASN A 139 44.23 -14.59 8.06
CA ASN A 139 44.73 -14.02 9.30
C ASN A 139 44.89 -12.48 9.26
N HIS A 140 44.58 -11.83 8.14
CA HIS A 140 44.71 -10.37 8.02
C HIS A 140 43.66 -9.66 8.89
N TRP A 141 44.05 -8.59 9.58
CA TRP A 141 43.20 -7.86 10.53
C TRP A 141 41.88 -7.34 9.94
N SER A 142 41.81 -7.15 8.62
CA SER A 142 40.60 -6.75 7.91
C SER A 142 39.79 -7.91 7.32
N TYR A 143 40.25 -9.16 7.39
CA TYR A 143 39.66 -10.31 6.68
C TYR A 143 38.17 -10.49 7.00
N SER A 144 37.81 -10.63 8.28
CA SER A 144 36.40 -10.80 8.70
C SER A 144 35.52 -9.64 8.22
N SER A 145 36.04 -8.40 8.23
CA SER A 145 35.32 -7.25 7.68
C SER A 145 35.18 -7.31 6.16
N ILE A 146 36.25 -7.70 5.43
CA ILE A 146 36.22 -7.90 3.96
C ILE A 146 35.16 -8.93 3.58
N VAL A 147 35.09 -10.05 4.28
CA VAL A 147 34.09 -11.09 3.97
C VAL A 147 32.68 -10.61 4.29
N LEU A 148 32.46 -9.97 5.45
CA LEU A 148 31.16 -9.36 5.81
C LEU A 148 30.72 -8.27 4.80
N VAL A 149 31.64 -7.49 4.23
CA VAL A 149 31.32 -6.51 3.18
C VAL A 149 31.09 -7.14 1.79
N LEU A 150 31.50 -8.39 1.57
CA LEU A 150 31.18 -9.12 0.34
C LEU A 150 29.86 -9.88 0.46
N GLU A 151 29.57 -10.52 1.59
CA GLU A 151 28.29 -11.23 1.82
C GLU A 151 27.07 -10.28 1.81
N GLU A 152 27.15 -9.15 2.53
CA GLU A 152 26.04 -8.17 2.57
C GLU A 152 26.07 -7.19 1.38
N GLY A 153 26.69 -7.57 0.25
CA GLY A 153 26.68 -6.83 -1.02
C GLY A 153 27.13 -5.38 -0.89
N VAL A 154 28.11 -5.12 -0.02
CA VAL A 154 28.57 -3.78 0.38
C VAL A 154 29.65 -3.27 -0.55
N MET A 155 30.61 -4.14 -0.84
CA MET A 155 31.69 -3.94 -1.79
C MET A 155 31.63 -5.09 -2.80
N LYS A 156 32.36 -4.92 -3.90
CA LYS A 156 32.56 -5.95 -4.92
C LYS A 156 34.05 -6.29 -4.96
N THR A 157 34.39 -7.53 -5.32
CA THR A 157 35.76 -7.87 -5.72
C THR A 157 36.11 -7.17 -7.05
N LYS A 158 37.39 -6.92 -7.32
CA LYS A 158 37.86 -6.29 -8.58
C LYS A 158 37.92 -7.31 -9.72
N SER A 159 38.21 -8.56 -9.38
CA SER A 159 38.19 -9.73 -10.27
C SER A 159 37.42 -10.88 -9.58
N PRO A 160 37.18 -12.03 -10.23
CA PRO A 160 36.39 -13.12 -9.63
C PRO A 160 36.91 -13.65 -8.28
N HIS A 161 38.21 -13.50 -7.99
CA HIS A 161 38.86 -14.06 -6.79
C HIS A 161 39.75 -13.05 -6.03
N GLU A 162 39.82 -11.77 -6.45
CA GLU A 162 40.68 -10.76 -5.80
C GLU A 162 39.89 -9.54 -5.30
N PHE A 163 40.08 -9.19 -4.03
CA PHE A 163 39.47 -8.01 -3.42
C PHE A 163 40.30 -6.74 -3.57
N LYS A 164 41.61 -6.85 -3.82
CA LYS A 164 42.60 -5.77 -3.91
C LYS A 164 42.66 -4.90 -2.65
N LEU A 165 42.86 -5.53 -1.49
CA LEU A 165 42.79 -4.84 -0.19
C LEU A 165 43.79 -3.68 -0.02
N GLN A 166 44.92 -3.71 -0.75
CA GLN A 166 45.99 -2.69 -0.69
C GLN A 166 45.84 -1.60 -1.77
N GLU A 167 44.91 -1.72 -2.71
CA GLU A 167 44.58 -0.60 -3.61
C GLU A 167 43.87 0.50 -2.82
N ASN A 168 44.13 1.77 -3.17
CA ASN A 168 43.41 2.90 -2.60
C ASN A 168 41.95 2.86 -3.04
N ALA A 169 41.05 3.10 -2.09
CA ALA A 169 39.64 3.21 -2.35
C ALA A 169 39.34 4.51 -3.10
N THR A 170 38.55 4.39 -4.15
CA THR A 170 38.12 5.55 -4.94
C THR A 170 36.85 6.18 -4.38
N ARG A 171 36.62 7.45 -4.68
CA ARG A 171 35.36 8.13 -4.37
C ARG A 171 34.18 7.36 -4.98
N ALA A 172 34.33 6.77 -6.16
CA ALA A 172 33.34 5.86 -6.72
C ALA A 172 33.07 4.63 -5.85
N GLU A 173 34.08 3.97 -5.27
CA GLU A 173 33.87 2.80 -4.42
C GLU A 173 33.21 3.14 -3.09
N VAL A 174 33.53 4.31 -2.52
CA VAL A 174 32.77 4.87 -1.39
C VAL A 174 31.33 5.17 -1.81
N LEU A 175 31.09 5.71 -3.01
CA LEU A 175 29.76 5.97 -3.56
C LEU A 175 28.97 4.69 -3.89
N GLU A 176 29.61 3.60 -4.31
CA GLU A 176 28.95 2.29 -4.43
C GLU A 176 28.57 1.75 -3.04
N ALA A 177 29.50 1.76 -2.08
CA ALA A 177 29.32 1.11 -0.78
C ALA A 177 28.48 1.89 0.24
N LEU A 178 28.50 3.23 0.18
CA LEU A 178 27.69 4.14 1.00
C LEU A 178 26.46 4.71 0.27
N TRP A 179 26.27 4.52 -1.04
CA TRP A 179 25.06 5.02 -1.73
C TRP A 179 24.39 4.02 -2.69
N GLY A 180 24.92 2.80 -2.85
CA GLY A 180 24.28 1.75 -3.65
C GLY A 180 24.18 2.09 -5.14
N LEU A 181 25.13 2.87 -5.65
CA LEU A 181 25.27 3.18 -7.06
C LEU A 181 25.91 1.98 -7.79
N ASN A 182 25.42 1.67 -8.99
CA ASN A 182 25.94 0.60 -9.86
C ASN A 182 26.59 1.14 -11.15
N GLN A 183 26.56 2.45 -11.33
CA GLN A 183 27.29 3.21 -12.33
C GLN A 183 27.66 4.54 -11.67
N VAL A 184 28.95 4.75 -11.44
CA VAL A 184 29.50 6.06 -11.07
C VAL A 184 30.22 6.62 -12.30
N ASN A 185 30.23 7.94 -12.48
CA ASN A 185 30.94 8.60 -13.58
C ASN A 185 32.41 8.15 -13.64
N GLU A 186 32.94 7.92 -14.85
CA GLU A 186 34.32 7.45 -15.06
C GLU A 186 35.33 8.38 -14.37
N GLU A 187 35.12 9.70 -14.43
CA GLU A 187 35.97 10.71 -13.77
C GLU A 187 36.04 10.54 -12.24
N ALA A 188 34.96 10.09 -11.60
CA ALA A 188 34.94 9.84 -10.16
C ALA A 188 35.44 8.42 -9.79
N SER A 189 35.66 7.57 -10.80
CA SER A 189 36.24 6.23 -10.62
C SER A 189 37.77 6.21 -10.52
N GLU A 190 38.44 7.29 -10.93
CA GLU A 190 39.91 7.43 -10.83
C GLU A 190 40.37 8.24 -9.60
N VAL A 191 39.49 8.98 -8.93
CA VAL A 191 39.86 9.84 -7.80
C VAL A 191 39.80 9.07 -6.47
N GLU A 192 40.93 8.98 -5.77
CA GLU A 192 41.05 8.39 -4.43
C GLU A 192 40.28 9.17 -3.35
N VAL A 193 39.89 8.52 -2.26
CA VAL A 193 39.33 9.17 -1.06
C VAL A 193 40.34 9.22 0.09
N THR A 194 40.50 10.39 0.71
CA THR A 194 41.33 10.57 1.91
C THR A 194 40.59 10.24 3.20
N ARG A 195 41.34 9.91 4.26
CA ARG A 195 40.78 9.57 5.58
C ARG A 195 39.99 10.71 6.21
N GLY A 196 40.37 11.96 5.96
CA GLY A 196 39.64 13.16 6.41
C GLY A 196 38.30 13.34 5.69
N GLU A 197 38.28 13.17 4.37
CA GLU A 197 37.03 13.18 3.59
C GLU A 197 36.08 12.05 4.03
N MET A 198 36.60 10.84 4.25
CA MET A 198 35.80 9.72 4.75
C MET A 198 35.19 10.01 6.13
N ALA A 199 35.96 10.61 7.05
CA ALA A 199 35.44 11.04 8.35
C ALA A 199 34.34 12.10 8.19
N TYR A 200 34.52 13.07 7.29
CA TYR A 200 33.54 14.11 6.98
C TYR A 200 32.24 13.57 6.38
N PHE A 201 32.32 12.62 5.44
CA PHE A 201 31.14 11.96 4.88
C PHE A 201 30.33 11.21 5.95
N ILE A 202 31.00 10.56 6.92
CA ILE A 202 30.33 9.84 8.01
C ILE A 202 29.71 10.82 9.04
N ASP A 203 30.37 11.94 9.35
CA ASP A 203 29.81 12.98 10.23
C ASP A 203 28.58 13.65 9.60
N LEU A 204 28.65 14.05 8.32
CA LEU A 204 27.48 14.51 7.57
C LEU A 204 26.33 13.49 7.62
N TRP A 205 26.63 12.22 7.35
CA TRP A 205 25.65 11.14 7.38
C TRP A 205 25.00 10.96 8.77
N PHE A 206 25.76 11.11 9.86
CA PHE A 206 25.22 11.13 11.22
C PHE A 206 24.36 12.37 11.53
N GLN A 207 24.72 13.53 10.98
CA GLN A 207 23.99 14.77 11.19
C GLN A 207 22.63 14.76 10.49
N GLU A 208 22.54 14.31 9.25
CA GLU A 208 21.27 14.25 8.52
C GLU A 208 20.27 13.29 9.17
N ILE A 209 20.75 12.21 9.80
CA ILE A 209 19.90 11.29 10.59
C ILE A 209 19.33 11.94 11.87
N LYS A 210 19.93 13.03 12.36
CA LYS A 210 19.53 13.72 13.59
C LYS A 210 18.70 14.99 13.38
N LYS A 211 18.60 15.51 12.15
CA LYS A 211 18.04 16.85 11.88
C LYS A 211 16.52 16.93 11.75
N GLU A 212 15.81 15.88 11.29
CA GLU A 212 14.35 15.95 11.08
C GLU A 212 13.55 14.69 11.50
N PRO A 213 12.29 14.87 11.95
CA PRO A 213 11.38 13.77 12.27
C PRO A 213 10.66 13.20 11.03
N LEU A 214 11.27 12.22 10.36
CA LEU A 214 10.63 11.20 9.48
C LEU A 214 9.42 11.67 8.62
N SER A 215 9.63 12.52 7.61
CA SER A 215 8.55 12.95 6.70
C SER A 215 8.94 13.13 5.22
N MET A 216 9.23 12.01 4.52
CA MET A 216 9.20 11.83 3.05
C MET A 216 10.20 12.63 2.16
N PRO A 217 10.36 12.30 0.86
CA PRO A 217 10.39 10.98 0.20
C PRO A 217 11.67 10.76 -0.65
N VAL A 218 11.90 9.53 -1.13
CA VAL A 218 13.01 9.16 -2.05
C VAL A 218 12.57 8.11 -3.06
N VAL A 219 12.93 8.28 -4.35
CA VAL A 219 12.60 7.39 -5.49
C VAL A 219 13.80 7.26 -6.45
N ILE A 220 13.93 6.11 -7.15
CA ILE A 220 14.61 5.94 -8.46
C ILE A 220 13.89 4.82 -9.22
N ASP A 221 13.52 5.11 -10.46
CA ASP A 221 12.96 4.17 -11.44
C ASP A 221 13.99 3.19 -12.03
N LEU A 222 13.52 1.99 -12.38
CA LEU A 222 14.06 1.16 -13.48
C LEU A 222 12.91 0.34 -14.11
N TYR A 223 11.92 1.08 -14.60
CA TYR A 223 10.61 0.65 -15.06
C TYR A 223 9.76 -0.04 -14.00
N ASP A 224 9.05 0.84 -13.27
CA ASP A 224 7.95 0.64 -12.32
C ASP A 224 8.37 0.74 -10.84
N GLU A 225 7.93 1.80 -10.17
CA GLU A 225 8.49 2.30 -8.90
C GLU A 225 7.76 1.74 -7.65
N GLU A 226 6.56 1.17 -7.77
CA GLU A 226 5.66 1.00 -6.62
C GLU A 226 6.09 -0.06 -5.58
N ALA A 227 6.67 -1.21 -5.97
CA ALA A 227 7.02 -2.31 -5.03
C ALA A 227 8.13 -1.95 -4.06
N LEU A 228 9.10 -1.13 -4.47
CA LEU A 228 10.28 -0.89 -3.63
C LEU A 228 9.90 -0.04 -2.42
N ALA A 229 9.02 0.93 -2.61
CA ALA A 229 8.38 1.69 -1.54
C ALA A 229 7.59 0.76 -0.61
N THR A 230 6.72 -0.09 -1.17
CA THR A 230 5.89 -0.99 -0.36
C THR A 230 6.68 -2.01 0.44
N LYS A 231 7.83 -2.46 -0.04
CA LYS A 231 8.67 -3.43 0.68
C LYS A 231 9.17 -2.87 2.01
N SER A 232 9.58 -1.60 2.03
CA SER A 232 9.97 -0.91 3.27
C SER A 232 8.75 -0.58 4.13
N PHE A 233 7.68 -0.06 3.52
CA PHE A 233 6.43 0.25 4.19
C PHE A 233 5.87 -0.97 4.93
N ILE A 234 5.67 -2.11 4.26
CA ILE A 234 5.07 -3.30 4.86
C ILE A 234 5.99 -3.96 5.92
N TYR A 235 7.32 -3.91 5.80
CA TYR A 235 8.17 -4.32 6.92
C TYR A 235 7.99 -3.41 8.15
N SER A 236 7.80 -2.09 7.95
CA SER A 236 7.42 -1.18 9.05
C SER A 236 5.99 -1.41 9.55
N LEU A 237 5.07 -1.84 8.69
CA LEU A 237 3.65 -2.06 8.97
C LEU A 237 3.42 -3.33 9.79
N LEU A 238 3.97 -4.46 9.33
CA LEU A 238 4.04 -5.71 10.08
C LEU A 238 4.80 -5.48 11.40
N GLY A 239 5.87 -4.67 11.38
CA GLY A 239 6.60 -4.23 12.56
C GLY A 239 5.76 -3.40 13.54
N LYS A 240 4.88 -2.51 13.06
CA LYS A 240 3.94 -1.69 13.85
C LYS A 240 2.72 -2.44 14.37
N TYR A 241 2.31 -3.54 13.73
CA TYR A 241 1.26 -4.43 14.24
C TYR A 241 1.79 -5.51 15.21
N SER A 242 3.07 -5.88 15.08
CA SER A 242 3.79 -6.80 15.99
C SER A 242 3.68 -6.50 17.51
N PRO A 243 3.59 -5.24 18.01
CA PRO A 243 3.43 -4.94 19.44
C PRO A 243 2.15 -5.52 20.05
N SER A 244 1.14 -5.81 19.23
CA SER A 244 -0.15 -6.37 19.67
C SER A 244 -0.27 -7.89 19.54
N ARG A 245 0.70 -8.55 18.89
CA ARG A 245 0.64 -9.96 18.45
C ARG A 245 -0.57 -10.34 17.57
N GLN A 246 -1.32 -9.38 17.01
CA GLN A 246 -2.47 -9.72 16.16
C GLN A 246 -2.05 -10.20 14.76
N PRO A 247 -2.69 -11.24 14.20
CA PRO A 247 -2.40 -11.70 12.85
C PRO A 247 -2.85 -10.68 11.79
N VAL A 248 -1.97 -10.35 10.84
CA VAL A 248 -2.31 -9.48 9.70
C VAL A 248 -2.97 -10.30 8.60
N THR A 249 -4.13 -9.85 8.13
CA THR A 249 -4.91 -10.53 7.09
C THR A 249 -4.89 -9.76 5.76
N ILE A 250 -5.39 -10.38 4.68
CA ILE A 250 -5.50 -9.72 3.36
C ILE A 250 -6.30 -8.41 3.44
N LYS A 251 -7.41 -8.37 4.20
CA LYS A 251 -8.17 -7.14 4.47
C LYS A 251 -7.29 -6.05 5.07
N ILE A 252 -6.60 -6.36 6.18
CA ILE A 252 -5.76 -5.38 6.89
C ILE A 252 -4.64 -4.88 5.98
N LEU A 253 -4.01 -5.76 5.19
CA LEU A 253 -2.99 -5.33 4.24
C LEU A 253 -3.58 -4.41 3.16
N ALA A 254 -4.73 -4.76 2.58
CA ALA A 254 -5.32 -4.01 1.48
C ALA A 254 -5.85 -2.64 1.91
N ASP A 255 -6.43 -2.53 3.10
CA ASP A 255 -6.90 -1.27 3.67
C ASP A 255 -5.73 -0.30 3.94
N LEU A 256 -4.55 -0.83 4.28
CA LEU A 256 -3.34 -0.04 4.55
C LEU A 256 -2.49 0.25 3.31
N LEU A 257 -2.73 -0.42 2.18
CA LEU A 257 -2.03 -0.17 0.92
C LEU A 257 -2.71 0.89 0.06
N ILE A 258 -4.03 1.03 0.18
CA ILE A 258 -4.81 1.81 -0.78
C ILE A 258 -4.74 3.34 -0.58
N GLU A 259 -4.18 3.79 0.55
CA GLU A 259 -4.00 5.22 0.81
C GLU A 259 -2.92 5.83 -0.10
N ASP A 260 -1.98 5.01 -0.57
CA ASP A 260 -0.83 5.41 -1.40
C ASP A 260 -1.01 5.12 -2.91
N ILE A 261 -2.13 4.52 -3.36
CA ILE A 261 -2.30 3.99 -4.74
C ILE A 261 -3.44 4.71 -5.50
N GLU A 262 -3.11 5.37 -6.61
CA GLU A 262 -4.09 6.04 -7.47
C GLU A 262 -4.79 5.03 -8.41
N VAL A 263 -6.03 4.66 -8.08
CA VAL A 263 -6.80 3.64 -8.82
C VAL A 263 -7.17 4.12 -10.23
N THR A 264 -6.64 3.47 -11.26
CA THR A 264 -6.82 3.83 -12.67
C THR A 264 -8.11 3.23 -13.22
N TYR A 265 -9.20 4.00 -13.09
CA TYR A 265 -10.54 3.42 -13.10
C TYR A 265 -11.04 2.94 -14.46
N ASP A 266 -10.94 1.63 -14.69
CA ASP A 266 -11.71 0.89 -15.70
C ASP A 266 -11.77 -0.62 -15.38
N ASN A 267 -10.69 -1.19 -14.81
CA ASN A 267 -10.61 -2.60 -14.38
C ASN A 267 -11.53 -2.93 -13.17
N TYR A 268 -11.65 -2.03 -12.20
CA TYR A 268 -12.31 -2.27 -10.90
C TYR A 268 -13.75 -2.84 -11.01
N LEU A 269 -14.59 -2.29 -11.90
CA LEU A 269 -15.99 -2.72 -12.03
C LEU A 269 -16.12 -4.17 -12.50
N TYR A 270 -15.17 -4.63 -13.32
CA TYR A 270 -15.10 -6.00 -13.82
C TYR A 270 -14.55 -6.97 -12.75
N TYR A 271 -13.52 -6.60 -12.00
CA TYR A 271 -12.94 -7.51 -10.99
C TYR A 271 -13.70 -7.58 -9.66
N ARG A 272 -14.56 -6.59 -9.35
CA ARG A 272 -15.63 -6.72 -8.32
C ARG A 272 -16.55 -7.92 -8.57
N TYR A 273 -16.54 -8.52 -9.76
CA TYR A 273 -17.39 -9.64 -10.15
C TYR A 273 -16.69 -11.00 -10.15
N GLU A 274 -15.56 -11.17 -10.86
CA GLU A 274 -14.86 -12.47 -10.98
C GLU A 274 -14.51 -13.08 -9.63
N ILE A 275 -14.18 -12.21 -8.68
CA ILE A 275 -13.62 -12.65 -7.42
C ILE A 275 -14.67 -13.29 -6.53
N ASN A 276 -15.93 -12.87 -6.65
CA ASN A 276 -17.00 -13.27 -5.75
C ASN A 276 -16.49 -13.20 -4.28
N ASP A 277 -15.98 -12.02 -3.92
CA ASP A 277 -15.83 -11.46 -2.57
C ASP A 277 -16.05 -9.95 -2.66
N THR A 278 -17.05 -9.45 -1.94
CA THR A 278 -17.40 -8.04 -1.91
C THR A 278 -16.81 -7.29 -0.72
N SER A 279 -16.35 -8.01 0.31
CA SER A 279 -16.29 -7.52 1.69
C SER A 279 -15.15 -6.53 1.99
N ASN A 280 -14.42 -6.16 0.95
CA ASN A 280 -13.40 -5.12 0.97
C ASN A 280 -13.22 -4.50 -0.43
N ILE A 281 -13.60 -3.22 -0.56
CA ILE A 281 -13.43 -2.43 -1.80
C ILE A 281 -11.96 -2.23 -2.20
N ASN A 282 -11.03 -2.21 -1.23
CA ASN A 282 -9.60 -1.99 -1.42
C ASN A 282 -8.90 -3.23 -1.95
N MET A 283 -9.27 -4.42 -1.47
CA MET A 283 -8.83 -5.70 -2.03
C MET A 283 -9.19 -5.82 -3.52
N LEU A 284 -10.40 -5.40 -3.89
CA LEU A 284 -10.87 -5.42 -5.28
C LEU A 284 -10.09 -4.43 -6.17
N LYS A 285 -9.77 -3.23 -5.66
CA LYS A 285 -8.89 -2.28 -6.35
C LYS A 285 -7.50 -2.87 -6.58
N LEU A 286 -6.85 -3.41 -5.55
CA LEU A 286 -5.52 -4.01 -5.67
C LEU A 286 -5.48 -5.20 -6.64
N TYR A 287 -6.50 -6.06 -6.66
CA TYR A 287 -6.57 -7.11 -7.69
C TYR A 287 -6.76 -6.50 -9.08
N SER A 288 -7.56 -5.44 -9.20
CA SER A 288 -7.84 -4.82 -10.50
C SER A 288 -6.60 -4.17 -11.15
N GLU A 289 -5.62 -3.78 -10.34
CA GLU A 289 -4.29 -3.36 -10.78
C GLU A 289 -3.24 -4.49 -10.71
N GLY A 290 -3.64 -5.77 -10.59
CA GLY A 290 -2.72 -6.92 -10.65
C GLY A 290 -1.86 -7.19 -9.41
N ILE A 291 -2.08 -6.48 -8.30
CA ILE A 291 -1.28 -6.51 -7.07
C ILE A 291 -1.67 -7.69 -6.17
N LEU A 292 -2.97 -7.92 -5.99
CA LEU A 292 -3.50 -9.12 -5.34
C LEU A 292 -3.84 -10.19 -6.38
N LEU A 293 -3.60 -11.46 -6.06
CA LEU A 293 -4.09 -12.60 -6.83
C LEU A 293 -5.16 -13.38 -6.07
N ALA A 294 -6.07 -13.94 -6.86
CA ALA A 294 -7.11 -14.87 -6.46
C ALA A 294 -6.57 -16.30 -6.30
N ASP A 295 -7.38 -17.19 -5.69
CA ASP A 295 -7.21 -18.63 -5.85
C ASP A 295 -7.58 -19.12 -7.26
N ALA A 296 -7.35 -20.41 -7.52
CA ALA A 296 -7.70 -21.07 -8.79
C ALA A 296 -9.22 -21.16 -9.07
N HIS A 297 -10.06 -20.52 -8.26
CA HIS A 297 -11.51 -20.44 -8.37
C HIS A 297 -12.02 -18.98 -8.35
N GLY A 298 -11.12 -18.00 -8.38
CA GLY A 298 -11.44 -16.56 -8.38
C GLY A 298 -11.37 -15.88 -7.01
N HIS A 299 -11.40 -16.61 -5.90
CA HIS A 299 -11.62 -15.99 -4.58
C HIS A 299 -10.43 -15.22 -4.04
N LEU A 300 -10.72 -14.06 -3.45
CA LEU A 300 -9.91 -13.46 -2.40
C LEU A 300 -10.45 -13.88 -1.02
N PHE A 301 -9.60 -13.77 0.01
CA PHE A 301 -9.92 -14.22 1.37
C PHE A 301 -9.57 -13.13 2.41
N PRO A 302 -10.49 -12.21 2.74
CA PRO A 302 -10.22 -11.03 3.58
C PRO A 302 -9.62 -11.37 4.94
N SER A 303 -10.11 -12.45 5.55
CA SER A 303 -9.71 -12.94 6.86
C SER A 303 -8.56 -13.95 6.82
N LYS A 304 -8.00 -14.26 5.64
CA LYS A 304 -6.81 -15.12 5.54
C LYS A 304 -5.62 -14.38 6.15
N VAL A 305 -5.06 -14.97 7.20
CA VAL A 305 -3.77 -14.53 7.77
C VAL A 305 -2.68 -14.74 6.73
N LEU A 306 -1.89 -13.70 6.47
CA LEU A 306 -0.79 -13.75 5.52
C LEU A 306 0.46 -14.38 6.14
N THR A 307 1.10 -15.28 5.39
CA THR A 307 2.48 -15.67 5.69
C THR A 307 3.45 -14.57 5.26
N ARG A 308 4.67 -14.59 5.82
CA ARG A 308 5.76 -13.66 5.43
C ARG A 308 6.06 -13.73 3.92
N GLN A 309 5.93 -14.91 3.31
CA GLN A 309 6.21 -15.11 1.89
C GLN A 309 5.12 -14.48 1.02
N GLU A 310 3.84 -14.72 1.31
CA GLU A 310 2.72 -14.14 0.56
C GLU A 310 2.70 -12.61 0.63
N ALA A 311 3.02 -12.03 1.79
CA ALA A 311 3.18 -10.57 1.91
C ALA A 311 4.29 -10.03 1.00
N VAL A 312 5.45 -10.70 0.96
CA VAL A 312 6.57 -10.35 0.05
C VAL A 312 6.21 -10.50 -1.43
N GLU A 313 5.33 -11.45 -1.75
CA GLU A 313 4.88 -11.72 -3.11
C GLU A 313 3.81 -10.74 -3.61
N ILE A 314 2.89 -10.32 -2.74
CA ILE A 314 1.93 -9.23 -3.02
C ILE A 314 2.68 -7.92 -3.27
N ILE A 315 3.66 -7.59 -2.41
CA ILE A 315 4.54 -6.43 -2.60
C ILE A 315 5.22 -6.47 -3.97
N SER A 316 5.70 -7.64 -4.40
CA SER A 316 6.43 -7.78 -5.66
C SER A 316 5.59 -7.50 -6.91
N ARG A 317 4.26 -7.38 -6.77
CA ARG A 317 3.32 -7.06 -7.85
C ARG A 317 2.91 -5.59 -7.90
N LEU A 318 3.55 -4.72 -7.11
CA LEU A 318 3.36 -3.28 -7.21
C LEU A 318 4.26 -2.73 -8.34
N SER A 319 5.59 -2.86 -8.28
CA SER A 319 6.53 -2.64 -9.41
C SER A 319 6.43 -3.66 -10.56
N ASN A 320 5.44 -4.55 -10.56
CA ASN A 320 5.26 -5.53 -11.63
C ASN A 320 3.84 -6.10 -11.58
N PRO A 321 2.83 -5.26 -11.85
CA PRO A 321 1.44 -5.65 -11.76
C PRO A 321 1.16 -6.78 -12.73
N VAL A 322 0.78 -7.93 -12.21
CA VAL A 322 0.31 -9.06 -13.03
C VAL A 322 -1.15 -8.77 -13.37
N ILE A 323 -1.35 -7.74 -14.21
CA ILE A 323 -2.67 -7.28 -14.65
C ILE A 323 -3.42 -8.50 -15.19
N PRO A 324 -4.56 -8.90 -14.60
CA PRO A 324 -5.29 -10.07 -15.09
C PRO A 324 -5.81 -9.77 -16.50
N GLU A 325 -5.97 -10.80 -17.34
CA GLU A 325 -6.56 -10.57 -18.66
C GLU A 325 -8.02 -10.08 -18.51
N ARG A 326 -8.37 -8.99 -19.21
CA ARG A 326 -9.77 -8.66 -19.45
C ARG A 326 -10.35 -9.71 -20.40
N PRO A 327 -11.45 -10.40 -20.07
CA PRO A 327 -12.08 -11.35 -20.95
C PRO A 327 -12.76 -10.61 -22.10
N GLU A 328 -12.99 -11.31 -23.19
CA GLU A 328 -13.73 -10.79 -24.33
C GLU A 328 -15.12 -10.28 -23.90
N TYR A 329 -15.50 -9.08 -24.39
CA TYR A 329 -16.86 -8.57 -24.20
C TYR A 329 -17.85 -9.45 -24.99
N ILE A 330 -18.65 -10.21 -24.25
CA ILE A 330 -19.79 -10.97 -24.78
C ILE A 330 -21.06 -10.29 -24.27
N GLU A 331 -21.88 -9.71 -25.15
CA GLU A 331 -23.18 -9.16 -24.74
C GLU A 331 -24.06 -10.28 -24.15
N ARG A 332 -24.41 -10.15 -22.86
CA ARG A 332 -25.29 -11.08 -22.17
C ARG A 332 -26.67 -10.46 -22.02
N ASN A 333 -27.63 -11.01 -22.76
CA ASN A 333 -29.05 -10.72 -22.65
C ASN A 333 -29.85 -12.01 -22.89
N PRO A 334 -30.95 -12.28 -22.16
CA PRO A 334 -31.44 -11.58 -20.97
C PRO A 334 -30.81 -12.13 -19.67
N ILE A 335 -30.71 -11.30 -18.63
CA ILE A 335 -30.05 -11.61 -17.34
C ILE A 335 -31.10 -11.79 -16.23
N PRO A 336 -31.04 -12.86 -15.39
CA PRO A 336 -31.94 -13.02 -14.26
C PRO A 336 -31.63 -12.01 -13.14
N ILE A 337 -32.61 -11.16 -12.81
CA ILE A 337 -32.63 -10.36 -11.58
C ILE A 337 -33.62 -11.02 -10.61
N LEU A 338 -33.14 -11.48 -9.46
CA LEU A 338 -33.95 -12.12 -8.43
C LEU A 338 -34.50 -11.09 -7.44
N MET A 339 -35.78 -11.21 -7.10
CA MET A 339 -36.50 -10.34 -6.18
C MET A 339 -36.87 -11.12 -4.92
N TYR A 340 -36.14 -10.82 -3.85
CA TYR A 340 -36.38 -11.25 -2.46
C TYR A 340 -36.97 -10.09 -1.66
N HIS A 341 -37.65 -10.39 -0.56
CA HIS A 341 -38.10 -9.43 0.45
C HIS A 341 -37.58 -9.94 1.82
N GLU A 342 -38.43 -10.44 2.72
CA GLU A 342 -38.00 -10.94 4.05
C GLU A 342 -37.36 -12.35 3.98
N ILE A 343 -36.24 -12.53 4.68
CA ILE A 343 -35.47 -13.79 4.78
C ILE A 343 -35.59 -14.33 6.23
N ASN A 344 -36.76 -14.88 6.55
CA ASN A 344 -37.12 -15.27 7.91
C ASN A 344 -38.18 -16.40 7.91
N THR A 345 -38.54 -16.89 9.10
CA THR A 345 -39.65 -17.83 9.30
C THR A 345 -40.97 -17.17 8.86
N LEU A 346 -41.73 -17.84 7.98
CA LEU A 346 -43.04 -17.36 7.53
C LEU A 346 -44.02 -17.27 8.72
N PRO A 347 -44.61 -16.08 9.00
CA PRO A 347 -45.71 -15.95 9.96
C PRO A 347 -46.90 -16.82 9.55
N LYS A 348 -47.71 -17.26 10.52
CA LYS A 348 -48.86 -18.19 10.29
C LYS A 348 -49.78 -17.77 9.13
N GLU A 349 -49.96 -16.47 8.94
CA GLU A 349 -50.81 -15.86 7.89
C GLU A 349 -49.99 -14.87 7.02
N GLY A 350 -48.68 -15.12 6.90
CA GLY A 350 -47.74 -14.27 6.17
C GLY A 350 -47.84 -14.41 4.64
N PRO A 351 -47.51 -13.35 3.88
CA PRO A 351 -47.56 -13.37 2.42
C PRO A 351 -46.40 -14.18 1.83
N THR A 352 -46.68 -15.41 1.40
CA THR A 352 -45.67 -16.39 0.92
C THR A 352 -44.78 -15.92 -0.23
N GLY A 353 -45.22 -14.96 -1.04
CA GLY A 353 -44.42 -14.35 -2.11
C GLY A 353 -43.48 -13.22 -1.67
N LEU A 354 -43.48 -12.85 -0.37
CA LEU A 354 -42.58 -11.84 0.22
C LEU A 354 -41.66 -12.44 1.30
N TYR A 355 -41.59 -13.77 1.40
CA TYR A 355 -40.84 -14.49 2.43
C TYR A 355 -40.03 -15.63 1.80
N VAL A 356 -38.80 -15.84 2.28
CA VAL A 356 -38.01 -17.05 2.04
C VAL A 356 -37.41 -17.51 3.36
N SER A 357 -37.45 -18.80 3.70
CA SER A 357 -36.84 -19.28 4.95
C SER A 357 -35.32 -19.13 4.91
N GLN A 358 -34.69 -18.86 6.05
CA GLN A 358 -33.22 -18.76 6.14
C GLN A 358 -32.51 -20.00 5.57
N ASN A 359 -32.98 -21.21 5.90
CA ASN A 359 -32.45 -22.45 5.34
C ASN A 359 -32.66 -22.55 3.82
N SER A 360 -33.83 -22.13 3.30
CA SER A 360 -34.08 -22.10 1.86
C SER A 360 -33.12 -21.13 1.16
N PHE A 361 -32.87 -19.96 1.74
CA PHE A 361 -31.97 -18.94 1.20
C PHE A 361 -30.51 -19.43 1.16
N LEU A 362 -30.02 -20.05 2.24
CA LEU A 362 -28.67 -20.66 2.26
C LEU A 362 -28.52 -21.68 1.12
N GLN A 363 -29.46 -22.63 1.01
CA GLN A 363 -29.46 -23.63 -0.07
C GLN A 363 -29.57 -23.01 -1.47
N GLN A 364 -30.21 -21.84 -1.61
CA GLN A 364 -30.27 -21.09 -2.87
C GLN A 364 -28.94 -20.40 -3.21
N LEU A 365 -28.21 -19.84 -2.23
CA LEU A 365 -26.86 -19.32 -2.45
C LEU A 365 -25.86 -20.44 -2.76
N ASP A 366 -25.88 -21.53 -1.98
CA ASP A 366 -24.99 -22.66 -2.14
C ASP A 366 -25.16 -23.28 -3.54
N VAL A 367 -26.39 -23.52 -4.00
CA VAL A 367 -26.66 -24.09 -5.33
C VAL A 367 -26.38 -23.11 -6.48
N LEU A 368 -26.39 -21.79 -6.27
CA LEU A 368 -25.88 -20.84 -7.28
C LEU A 368 -24.38 -21.06 -7.47
N LYS A 369 -23.62 -21.14 -6.37
CA LYS A 369 -22.16 -21.34 -6.39
C LYS A 369 -21.77 -22.71 -6.97
N GLU A 370 -22.41 -23.80 -6.54
CA GLU A 370 -22.23 -25.15 -7.11
C GLU A 370 -22.46 -25.22 -8.63
N ARG A 371 -23.35 -24.37 -9.16
CA ARG A 371 -23.69 -24.32 -10.59
C ARG A 371 -22.84 -23.31 -11.36
N GLY A 372 -21.95 -22.59 -10.69
CA GLY A 372 -21.12 -21.53 -11.25
C GLY A 372 -21.95 -20.36 -11.77
N TYR A 373 -23.04 -19.99 -11.09
CA TYR A 373 -23.64 -18.67 -11.25
C TYR A 373 -22.87 -17.69 -10.37
N ASN A 374 -22.64 -16.49 -10.90
CA ASN A 374 -21.89 -15.46 -10.22
C ASN A 374 -22.78 -14.23 -10.00
N THR A 375 -22.80 -13.71 -8.77
CA THR A 375 -23.69 -12.61 -8.38
C THR A 375 -23.13 -11.27 -8.85
N ILE A 376 -23.98 -10.42 -9.44
CA ILE A 376 -23.60 -9.08 -9.92
C ILE A 376 -24.49 -8.01 -9.30
N THR A 377 -23.97 -6.78 -9.19
CA THR A 377 -24.75 -5.61 -8.75
C THR A 377 -25.50 -4.95 -9.92
N MET A 378 -26.42 -4.01 -9.64
CA MET A 378 -27.10 -3.26 -10.69
C MET A 378 -26.18 -2.26 -11.41
N ASP A 379 -25.14 -1.74 -10.77
CA ASP A 379 -24.11 -0.89 -11.41
C ASP A 379 -23.26 -1.69 -12.40
N GLN A 380 -22.93 -2.95 -12.06
CA GLN A 380 -22.26 -3.87 -12.97
C GLN A 380 -23.18 -4.25 -14.16
N LEU A 381 -24.46 -4.55 -13.90
CA LEU A 381 -25.46 -4.80 -14.94
C LEU A 381 -25.61 -3.60 -15.88
N TYR A 382 -25.69 -2.39 -15.32
CA TYR A 382 -25.75 -1.14 -16.06
C TYR A 382 -24.51 -0.94 -16.93
N SER A 383 -23.32 -1.07 -16.34
CA SER A 383 -22.04 -0.85 -17.02
C SER A 383 -21.80 -1.85 -18.16
N HIS A 384 -22.27 -3.09 -18.00
CA HIS A 384 -22.25 -4.08 -19.08
C HIS A 384 -23.04 -3.66 -20.32
N TRP A 385 -24.23 -3.12 -20.10
CA TRP A 385 -25.19 -2.81 -21.15
C TRP A 385 -25.02 -1.40 -21.73
N ALA A 386 -24.45 -0.46 -20.97
CA ALA A 386 -24.25 0.94 -21.35
C ALA A 386 -22.80 1.27 -21.77
N HIS A 387 -21.80 0.61 -21.18
CA HIS A 387 -20.38 0.94 -21.34
C HIS A 387 -19.52 -0.22 -21.85
N HIS A 388 -20.12 -1.34 -22.24
CA HIS A 388 -19.44 -2.52 -22.75
C HIS A 388 -18.39 -3.14 -21.80
N VAL A 389 -18.56 -2.97 -20.49
CA VAL A 389 -17.77 -3.68 -19.48
C VAL A 389 -18.09 -5.20 -19.59
N PRO A 390 -17.10 -6.11 -19.68
CA PRO A 390 -17.37 -7.55 -19.67
C PRO A 390 -18.05 -8.00 -18.37
N ILE A 391 -18.90 -9.04 -18.43
CA ILE A 391 -19.50 -9.65 -17.22
C ILE A 391 -19.47 -11.18 -17.22
N PRO A 392 -19.59 -11.81 -16.05
CA PRO A 392 -18.80 -13.50 -16.00
C PRO A 392 -19.66 -14.50 -16.77
N PRO A 393 -19.25 -15.77 -16.95
CA PRO A 393 -20.23 -16.83 -17.19
C PRO A 393 -21.38 -16.80 -16.14
N LYS A 394 -22.62 -16.88 -16.63
CA LYS A 394 -23.86 -17.02 -15.84
C LYS A 394 -24.05 -15.92 -14.76
N PRO A 395 -24.16 -14.64 -15.14
CA PRO A 395 -24.49 -13.58 -14.19
C PRO A 395 -25.91 -13.76 -13.62
N VAL A 396 -26.08 -13.39 -12.35
CA VAL A 396 -27.38 -13.25 -11.69
C VAL A 396 -27.34 -12.04 -10.76
N VAL A 397 -28.36 -11.18 -10.77
CA VAL A 397 -28.48 -10.12 -9.77
C VAL A 397 -29.34 -10.63 -8.62
N LEU A 398 -28.90 -10.42 -7.38
CA LEU A 398 -29.73 -10.63 -6.19
C LEU A 398 -30.25 -9.26 -5.71
N THR A 399 -31.57 -9.08 -5.63
CA THR A 399 -32.18 -7.83 -5.13
C THR A 399 -33.10 -8.10 -3.95
N PHE A 400 -33.02 -7.24 -2.95
CA PHE A 400 -33.73 -7.33 -1.68
C PHE A 400 -34.52 -6.04 -1.43
N ASP A 401 -35.85 -6.13 -1.38
CA ASP A 401 -36.72 -4.96 -1.20
C ASP A 401 -37.08 -4.71 0.28
N ASP A 402 -37.47 -3.47 0.60
CA ASP A 402 -38.00 -2.97 1.88
C ASP A 402 -37.01 -2.77 3.05
N GLY A 403 -35.79 -3.30 2.99
CA GLY A 403 -34.77 -3.09 4.04
C GLY A 403 -35.12 -3.75 5.38
N TYR A 404 -35.52 -5.03 5.35
CA TYR A 404 -35.86 -5.82 6.54
C TYR A 404 -34.66 -6.00 7.48
N ALA A 405 -34.90 -6.18 8.79
CA ALA A 405 -33.82 -6.37 9.77
C ALA A 405 -32.96 -7.62 9.50
N SER A 406 -33.50 -8.64 8.81
CA SER A 406 -32.73 -9.79 8.33
C SER A 406 -31.66 -9.40 7.29
N HIS A 407 -31.87 -8.33 6.52
CA HIS A 407 -30.92 -7.87 5.50
C HIS A 407 -29.59 -7.45 6.11
N TYR A 408 -29.70 -6.70 7.21
CA TYR A 408 -28.61 -6.10 7.96
C TYR A 408 -27.75 -7.14 8.71
N HIS A 409 -28.38 -8.18 9.25
CA HIS A 409 -27.75 -9.12 10.21
C HIS A 409 -27.64 -10.58 9.76
N PHE A 410 -28.31 -10.95 8.66
CA PHE A 410 -28.28 -12.31 8.12
C PHE A 410 -27.93 -12.33 6.63
N VAL A 411 -28.65 -11.57 5.79
CA VAL A 411 -28.47 -11.65 4.32
C VAL A 411 -27.09 -11.13 3.91
N SER A 412 -26.70 -9.92 4.30
CA SER A 412 -25.38 -9.37 3.95
C SER A 412 -24.24 -10.25 4.47
N VAL A 413 -24.39 -10.78 5.69
CA VAL A 413 -23.42 -11.67 6.35
C VAL A 413 -23.28 -13.01 5.61
N GLU A 414 -24.38 -13.65 5.20
CA GLU A 414 -24.36 -14.94 4.51
C GLU A 414 -24.00 -14.83 3.02
N LEU A 415 -24.24 -13.66 2.41
CA LEU A 415 -23.67 -13.28 1.12
C LEU A 415 -22.14 -13.11 1.26
N GLY A 416 -21.67 -12.26 2.18
CA GLY A 416 -20.25 -11.97 2.42
C GLY A 416 -19.42 -13.21 2.81
N LYS A 417 -19.97 -14.13 3.62
CA LYS A 417 -19.33 -15.44 3.91
C LYS A 417 -19.10 -16.31 2.67
N ARG A 418 -19.91 -16.13 1.64
CA ARG A 418 -19.76 -16.77 0.32
C ARG A 418 -19.06 -15.86 -0.68
N GLY A 419 -18.80 -14.61 -0.30
CA GLY A 419 -18.34 -13.49 -1.11
C GLY A 419 -19.32 -13.01 -2.20
N MET A 420 -20.59 -13.42 -2.11
CA MET A 420 -21.63 -12.98 -3.03
C MET A 420 -22.05 -11.52 -2.77
N THR A 421 -22.62 -10.88 -3.80
CA THR A 421 -23.18 -9.52 -3.70
C THR A 421 -24.71 -9.51 -3.79
N GLY A 422 -25.31 -8.40 -3.39
CA GLY A 422 -26.73 -8.12 -3.58
C GLY A 422 -27.04 -6.62 -3.52
N THR A 423 -28.10 -6.22 -4.21
CA THR A 423 -28.63 -4.86 -4.20
C THR A 423 -29.78 -4.75 -3.20
N PHE A 424 -29.63 -3.90 -2.19
CA PHE A 424 -30.62 -3.68 -1.13
C PHE A 424 -31.35 -2.37 -1.37
N TYR A 425 -32.65 -2.45 -1.64
CA TYR A 425 -33.51 -1.29 -1.88
C TYR A 425 -34.16 -0.85 -0.57
N ILE A 426 -33.65 0.24 0.00
CA ILE A 426 -33.99 0.69 1.36
C ILE A 426 -35.11 1.73 1.34
N ILE A 427 -36.13 1.53 2.19
CA ILE A 427 -37.14 2.54 2.52
C ILE A 427 -36.53 3.45 3.61
N THR A 428 -36.22 4.71 3.31
CA THR A 428 -35.37 5.49 4.24
C THR A 428 -36.05 5.89 5.55
N SER A 429 -37.38 5.94 5.62
CA SER A 429 -38.10 6.12 6.89
C SER A 429 -38.07 4.88 7.80
N MET A 430 -37.41 3.81 7.41
CA MET A 430 -37.24 2.57 8.19
C MET A 430 -35.82 2.39 8.74
N ILE A 431 -34.93 3.38 8.53
CA ILE A 431 -33.58 3.43 9.10
C ILE A 431 -33.64 4.07 10.49
N ASP A 432 -32.83 3.58 11.43
CA ASP A 432 -32.72 4.02 12.84
C ASP A 432 -34.04 3.98 13.66
N VAL A 433 -35.12 3.41 13.12
CA VAL A 433 -36.40 3.19 13.84
C VAL A 433 -36.31 2.08 14.90
N ASP A 434 -35.27 1.26 14.85
CA ASP A 434 -34.92 0.24 15.83
C ASP A 434 -33.41 0.00 15.88
N HIS A 435 -32.97 -0.81 16.84
CA HIS A 435 -31.56 -1.12 17.11
C HIS A 435 -30.94 -2.13 16.11
N LEU A 436 -31.68 -2.58 15.10
CA LEU A 436 -31.20 -3.53 14.09
C LEU A 436 -30.96 -2.83 12.74
N ARG A 437 -31.84 -1.91 12.34
CA ARG A 437 -31.79 -1.23 11.03
C ARG A 437 -31.08 0.12 11.10
N THR A 438 -29.86 0.12 11.63
CA THR A 438 -29.14 1.38 11.93
C THR A 438 -28.39 1.95 10.72
N SER A 439 -28.25 3.27 10.65
CA SER A 439 -27.45 3.94 9.61
C SER A 439 -26.01 3.43 9.56
N ASN A 440 -25.39 3.18 10.73
CA ASN A 440 -24.05 2.61 10.81
C ASN A 440 -23.98 1.22 10.17
N ARG A 441 -24.93 0.32 10.46
CA ARG A 441 -24.92 -1.02 9.88
C ARG A 441 -25.24 -1.00 8.37
N LEU A 442 -26.00 -0.02 7.89
CA LEU A 442 -26.21 0.19 6.45
C LEU A 442 -24.93 0.65 5.73
N ARG A 443 -24.13 1.52 6.36
CA ARG A 443 -22.78 1.88 5.89
C ARG A 443 -21.84 0.67 5.89
N GLU A 444 -21.80 -0.09 6.98
CA GLU A 444 -21.01 -1.33 7.05
C GLU A 444 -21.37 -2.32 5.93
N MET A 445 -22.67 -2.50 5.59
CA MET A 445 -23.09 -3.33 4.46
C MET A 445 -22.53 -2.85 3.11
N TYR A 446 -22.45 -1.53 2.91
CA TYR A 446 -21.88 -0.94 1.70
C TYR A 446 -20.35 -1.07 1.64
N GLU A 447 -19.67 -0.94 2.78
CA GLU A 447 -18.23 -1.19 2.94
C GLU A 447 -17.88 -2.69 2.82
N GLU A 448 -18.82 -3.58 3.19
CA GLU A 448 -18.86 -5.00 2.87
C GLU A 448 -19.24 -5.28 1.39
N GLY A 449 -19.35 -4.23 0.56
CA GLY A 449 -19.55 -4.30 -0.89
C GLY A 449 -20.90 -4.87 -1.34
N MET A 450 -21.91 -4.85 -0.47
CA MET A 450 -23.30 -4.85 -0.92
C MET A 450 -23.57 -3.55 -1.69
N GLU A 451 -24.56 -3.56 -2.59
CA GLU A 451 -24.98 -2.35 -3.29
C GLU A 451 -26.24 -1.79 -2.63
N ILE A 452 -26.28 -0.49 -2.38
CA ILE A 452 -27.44 0.18 -1.78
C ILE A 452 -28.21 0.94 -2.88
N GLY A 453 -29.53 0.80 -2.87
CA GLY A 453 -30.45 1.49 -3.76
C GLY A 453 -31.62 2.09 -3.00
N SER A 454 -32.32 3.05 -3.62
CA SER A 454 -33.50 3.67 -3.00
C SER A 454 -34.77 2.86 -3.25
N HIS A 455 -35.61 2.79 -2.21
CA HIS A 455 -37.00 2.35 -2.29
C HIS A 455 -37.99 3.44 -1.83
N THR A 456 -37.68 4.71 -2.11
CA THR A 456 -38.37 5.92 -1.61
C THR A 456 -38.20 6.16 -0.10
N VAL A 457 -38.76 7.26 0.43
CA VAL A 457 -38.72 7.56 1.86
C VAL A 457 -39.79 6.74 2.58
N THR A 458 -41.02 6.71 2.05
CA THR A 458 -42.21 6.14 2.73
C THR A 458 -42.85 4.94 2.02
N HIS A 459 -42.16 4.31 1.07
CA HIS A 459 -42.68 3.26 0.18
C HIS A 459 -43.88 3.77 -0.67
N LEU A 460 -43.65 4.88 -1.38
CA LEU A 460 -44.67 5.60 -2.17
C LEU A 460 -44.92 4.96 -3.55
N ASP A 461 -46.18 4.54 -3.82
CA ASP A 461 -46.63 4.17 -5.16
C ASP A 461 -46.86 5.41 -6.04
N ALA A 462 -46.02 5.58 -7.05
CA ALA A 462 -46.08 6.70 -7.99
C ALA A 462 -47.30 6.71 -8.92
N ARG A 463 -48.14 5.67 -8.92
CA ARG A 463 -49.41 5.63 -9.70
C ARG A 463 -50.53 6.44 -9.05
N TYR A 464 -50.51 6.58 -7.73
CA TYR A 464 -51.58 7.22 -6.95
C TYR A 464 -51.12 8.51 -6.26
N SER A 465 -49.97 9.04 -6.68
CA SER A 465 -49.25 10.11 -5.97
C SER A 465 -49.13 11.38 -6.80
N SER A 466 -49.02 12.53 -6.12
CA SER A 466 -48.81 13.81 -6.77
C SER A 466 -47.41 13.88 -7.41
N LYS A 467 -47.27 14.67 -8.49
CA LYS A 467 -45.97 14.93 -9.11
C LYS A 467 -44.93 15.47 -8.12
N ALA A 468 -45.36 16.37 -7.23
CA ALA A 468 -44.48 16.93 -6.20
C ALA A 468 -44.04 15.88 -5.17
N ASN A 469 -44.94 14.97 -4.76
CA ASN A 469 -44.60 13.88 -3.83
C ASN A 469 -43.61 12.90 -4.47
N ILE A 470 -43.78 12.57 -5.76
CA ILE A 470 -42.85 11.70 -6.49
C ILE A 470 -41.45 12.30 -6.53
N VAL A 471 -41.30 13.58 -6.88
CA VAL A 471 -40.01 14.27 -6.86
C VAL A 471 -39.42 14.30 -5.45
N LYS A 472 -40.23 14.63 -4.44
CA LYS A 472 -39.81 14.70 -3.03
C LYS A 472 -39.27 13.35 -2.55
N GLU A 473 -40.07 12.31 -2.64
CA GLU A 473 -39.73 10.95 -2.20
C GLU A 473 -38.48 10.39 -2.90
N TYR A 474 -38.34 10.63 -4.21
CA TYR A 474 -37.24 10.07 -4.99
C TYR A 474 -35.93 10.83 -4.75
N LYS A 475 -36.01 12.12 -4.41
CA LYS A 475 -34.87 12.98 -4.08
C LYS A 475 -34.41 12.79 -2.64
N GLU A 476 -35.31 12.92 -1.66
CA GLU A 476 -34.96 12.83 -0.23
C GLU A 476 -34.44 11.43 0.15
N SER A 477 -34.94 10.36 -0.49
CA SER A 477 -34.39 9.02 -0.30
C SER A 477 -33.05 8.78 -1.01
N LYS A 478 -32.72 9.57 -2.05
CA LYS A 478 -31.39 9.56 -2.66
C LYS A 478 -30.42 10.25 -1.69
N GLU A 479 -30.68 11.51 -1.36
CA GLU A 479 -29.83 12.34 -0.50
C GLU A 479 -29.58 11.68 0.86
N ALA A 480 -30.61 11.19 1.56
CA ALA A 480 -30.44 10.55 2.87
C ALA A 480 -29.60 9.27 2.82
N LEU A 481 -29.63 8.49 1.72
CA LEU A 481 -28.78 7.32 1.56
C LEU A 481 -27.35 7.72 1.18
N GLU A 482 -27.19 8.74 0.35
CA GLU A 482 -25.88 9.29 -0.04
C GLU A 482 -25.13 9.89 1.16
N ASP A 483 -25.83 10.58 2.07
CA ASP A 483 -25.29 11.03 3.36
C ASP A 483 -24.84 9.85 4.25
N ILE A 484 -25.64 8.77 4.30
CA ILE A 484 -25.36 7.59 5.13
C ILE A 484 -24.13 6.81 4.62
N ILE A 485 -23.94 6.65 3.30
CA ILE A 485 -22.84 5.82 2.74
C ILE A 485 -21.66 6.61 2.16
N GLY A 486 -21.81 7.91 1.90
CA GLY A 486 -20.77 8.76 1.29
C GLY A 486 -20.50 8.49 -0.20
N SER A 487 -21.49 8.00 -0.97
CA SER A 487 -21.33 7.55 -2.36
C SER A 487 -22.64 7.65 -3.16
N GLU A 488 -22.57 7.76 -4.48
CA GLU A 488 -23.75 8.00 -5.36
C GLU A 488 -24.75 6.81 -5.33
N ILE A 489 -26.00 7.11 -4.98
CA ILE A 489 -27.12 6.17 -5.09
C ILE A 489 -27.65 6.17 -6.53
N LYS A 490 -27.23 5.16 -7.28
CA LYS A 490 -27.49 4.99 -8.72
C LYS A 490 -28.76 4.21 -9.06
N HIS A 491 -29.27 3.36 -8.16
CA HIS A 491 -30.27 2.34 -8.50
C HIS A 491 -31.55 2.49 -7.67
N PHE A 492 -32.69 2.21 -8.30
CA PHE A 492 -34.02 2.40 -7.73
C PHE A 492 -34.90 1.17 -7.89
N CYS A 493 -35.77 0.90 -6.90
CA CYS A 493 -36.87 -0.05 -7.04
C CYS A 493 -38.19 0.70 -6.86
N TYR A 494 -39.14 0.52 -7.78
CA TYR A 494 -40.47 1.13 -7.62
C TYR A 494 -41.28 0.37 -6.57
N PRO A 495 -41.78 1.00 -5.50
CA PRO A 495 -42.73 0.41 -4.56
C PRO A 495 -43.88 -0.29 -5.29
N ILE A 496 -44.11 -1.57 -4.94
CA ILE A 496 -45.05 -2.51 -5.60
C ILE A 496 -44.98 -2.56 -7.15
N GLY A 497 -43.88 -2.10 -7.76
CA GLY A 497 -43.69 -1.99 -9.21
C GLY A 497 -44.47 -0.84 -9.88
N GLY A 498 -44.96 0.11 -9.09
CA GLY A 498 -45.76 1.26 -9.53
C GLY A 498 -44.93 2.35 -10.22
N VAL A 499 -45.11 2.50 -11.54
CA VAL A 499 -44.42 3.51 -12.35
C VAL A 499 -45.42 4.29 -13.22
N THR A 500 -45.11 5.55 -13.47
CA THR A 500 -45.76 6.40 -14.47
C THR A 500 -44.69 7.01 -15.40
N PRO A 501 -45.04 7.51 -16.60
CA PRO A 501 -44.07 8.18 -17.47
C PRO A 501 -43.38 9.37 -16.78
N TYR A 502 -44.07 10.07 -15.88
CA TYR A 502 -43.50 11.16 -15.09
C TYR A 502 -42.50 10.65 -14.05
N ALA A 503 -42.83 9.59 -13.29
CA ALA A 503 -41.92 8.99 -12.30
C ALA A 503 -40.64 8.45 -12.96
N ARG A 504 -40.77 7.80 -14.12
CA ARG A 504 -39.62 7.34 -14.91
C ARG A 504 -38.71 8.51 -15.35
N GLN A 505 -39.29 9.64 -15.73
CA GLN A 505 -38.52 10.82 -16.10
C GLN A 505 -37.85 11.45 -14.87
N THR A 506 -38.56 11.54 -13.75
CA THR A 506 -38.03 12.04 -12.46
C THR A 506 -36.77 11.29 -12.01
N LEU A 507 -36.71 9.96 -12.19
CA LEU A 507 -35.50 9.19 -11.88
C LEU A 507 -34.30 9.59 -12.76
N LYS A 508 -34.51 9.84 -14.05
CA LYS A 508 -33.46 10.34 -14.95
C LYS A 508 -33.01 11.74 -14.56
N ASP A 509 -33.98 12.62 -14.27
CA ASP A 509 -33.72 14.01 -13.89
C ASP A 509 -32.94 14.11 -12.56
N LEU A 510 -33.10 13.12 -11.68
CA LEU A 510 -32.34 12.92 -10.44
C LEU A 510 -31.08 12.06 -10.60
N GLY A 511 -30.67 11.72 -11.83
CA GLY A 511 -29.40 11.05 -12.11
C GLY A 511 -29.32 9.55 -11.81
N TYR A 512 -30.41 8.89 -11.40
CA TYR A 512 -30.45 7.42 -11.27
C TYR A 512 -30.13 6.76 -12.63
N LYS A 513 -29.44 5.63 -12.61
CA LYS A 513 -28.96 4.91 -13.80
C LYS A 513 -29.92 3.79 -14.23
N THR A 514 -30.55 3.09 -13.27
CA THR A 514 -31.53 2.01 -13.54
C THR A 514 -32.69 2.00 -12.55
N ALA A 515 -33.83 1.40 -12.95
CA ALA A 515 -34.93 1.08 -12.05
C ALA A 515 -35.58 -0.29 -12.35
N VAL A 516 -35.85 -1.05 -11.28
CA VAL A 516 -36.46 -2.40 -11.35
C VAL A 516 -37.94 -2.43 -10.95
N ARG A 517 -38.68 -3.40 -11.47
CA ARG A 517 -40.12 -3.59 -11.26
C ARG A 517 -40.46 -4.96 -10.67
N THR A 518 -41.74 -5.16 -10.33
CA THR A 518 -42.31 -6.44 -9.89
C THR A 518 -42.82 -7.32 -11.04
N THR A 519 -42.71 -6.87 -12.29
CA THR A 519 -43.13 -7.62 -13.49
C THR A 519 -42.23 -8.84 -13.69
N TYR A 520 -42.84 -10.03 -13.77
CA TYR A 520 -42.11 -11.29 -13.85
C TYR A 520 -41.28 -11.43 -15.13
N GLY A 521 -40.03 -11.84 -14.98
CA GLY A 521 -39.15 -12.27 -16.07
C GLY A 521 -37.68 -11.96 -15.80
N LYS A 522 -36.79 -12.46 -16.66
CA LYS A 522 -35.42 -11.96 -16.76
C LYS A 522 -35.43 -10.52 -17.28
N ALA A 523 -34.44 -9.74 -16.89
CA ALA A 523 -34.23 -8.39 -17.39
C ALA A 523 -33.49 -8.43 -18.74
N ASP A 524 -33.85 -7.52 -19.64
CA ASP A 524 -33.29 -7.42 -20.97
C ASP A 524 -33.04 -5.95 -21.33
N ARG A 525 -31.91 -5.65 -21.95
CA ARG A 525 -31.51 -4.30 -22.38
C ARG A 525 -32.57 -3.60 -23.23
N LEU A 526 -33.35 -4.34 -24.02
CA LEU A 526 -34.44 -3.82 -24.87
C LEU A 526 -35.64 -3.28 -24.07
N GLN A 527 -35.74 -3.56 -22.77
CA GLN A 527 -36.74 -2.93 -21.89
C GLN A 527 -36.43 -1.45 -21.59
N GLY A 528 -35.18 -1.04 -21.75
CA GLY A 528 -34.65 0.21 -21.22
C GLY A 528 -34.40 0.13 -19.71
N MET A 529 -33.41 0.88 -19.23
CA MET A 529 -32.86 0.75 -17.87
C MET A 529 -33.85 1.00 -16.73
N TYR A 530 -35.01 1.61 -16.99
CA TYR A 530 -35.96 2.08 -15.96
C TYR A 530 -37.26 1.27 -15.87
N ASP A 531 -37.32 0.10 -16.54
CA ASP A 531 -38.46 -0.81 -16.53
C ASP A 531 -38.03 -2.29 -16.39
N LEU A 532 -36.88 -2.54 -15.78
CA LEU A 532 -36.26 -3.88 -15.74
C LEU A 532 -37.15 -4.88 -14.98
N ARG A 533 -37.29 -6.09 -15.54
CA ARG A 533 -38.09 -7.19 -14.97
C ARG A 533 -37.31 -7.91 -13.88
N ARG A 534 -38.04 -8.58 -12.98
CA ARG A 534 -37.45 -9.43 -11.95
C ARG A 534 -38.19 -10.74 -11.80
N ILE A 535 -37.50 -11.74 -11.26
CA ILE A 535 -38.01 -13.05 -10.92
C ILE A 535 -38.30 -13.05 -9.42
N ARG A 536 -39.57 -13.14 -9.03
CA ARG A 536 -39.94 -13.33 -7.61
C ARG A 536 -39.42 -14.67 -7.12
N ILE A 537 -38.79 -14.69 -5.94
CA ILE A 537 -38.55 -15.92 -5.17
C ILE A 537 -39.62 -16.02 -4.09
N ASP A 538 -40.23 -17.19 -3.96
CA ASP A 538 -41.39 -17.47 -3.11
C ASP A 538 -41.03 -18.49 -2.02
N TYR A 539 -41.71 -18.46 -0.87
CA TYR A 539 -41.37 -19.31 0.30
C TYR A 539 -41.33 -20.82 0.02
N TYR A 540 -42.10 -21.28 -0.97
CA TYR A 540 -42.21 -22.67 -1.38
C TYR A 540 -41.36 -23.02 -2.63
N ASP A 541 -40.45 -22.15 -3.07
CA ASP A 541 -39.47 -22.48 -4.11
C ASP A 541 -38.51 -23.58 -3.63
N SER A 542 -38.84 -24.83 -3.97
CA SER A 542 -37.86 -25.91 -3.96
C SER A 542 -36.64 -25.54 -4.80
N ILE A 543 -35.46 -26.06 -4.44
CA ILE A 543 -34.21 -25.80 -5.17
C ILE A 543 -34.32 -26.13 -6.68
N ARG A 544 -35.11 -27.14 -7.06
CA ARG A 544 -35.42 -27.44 -8.48
C ARG A 544 -36.30 -26.36 -9.14
N GLY A 545 -37.26 -25.79 -8.41
CA GLY A 545 -38.10 -24.69 -8.87
C GLY A 545 -37.28 -23.41 -9.06
N PHE A 546 -36.53 -23.03 -8.02
CA PHE A 546 -35.56 -21.93 -8.05
C PHE A 546 -34.60 -22.02 -9.24
N LEU A 547 -33.90 -23.14 -9.41
CA LEU A 547 -32.99 -23.37 -10.55
C LEU A 547 -33.70 -23.36 -11.91
N ASN A 548 -35.01 -23.59 -11.97
CA ASN A 548 -35.79 -23.50 -13.20
C ASN A 548 -36.30 -22.08 -13.48
N LYS A 549 -36.35 -21.18 -12.49
CA LYS A 549 -36.68 -19.76 -12.70
C LYS A 549 -35.52 -18.98 -13.35
N ILE A 550 -34.27 -19.36 -13.08
CA ILE A 550 -33.06 -18.66 -13.56
C ILE A 550 -32.48 -19.15 -14.90
N LYS A 551 -32.73 -20.41 -15.28
CA LYS A 551 -32.31 -21.00 -16.57
C LYS A 551 -32.82 -20.22 -17.77
#